data_AF-A0A5N9H8X7-F1
#
_entry.id   AF-A0A5N9H8X7-F1
#
_cell.length_a   1.000
_cell.length_b   1.000
_cell.length_c   1.000
_cell.angle_alpha   90.00
_cell.angle_beta   90.00
_cell.angle_gamma   90.00
#
_symmetry.space_group_name_H-M   'P 1'
#
loop_
_entity.id
_entity.type
_entity.pdbx_description
1 polymer ?
#
loop_
_entity_poly.entity_id
_entity_poly.type
_entity_poly.pdbx_seq_one_letter_code
_entity_poly.pdbx_strand_id
1 'polypeptide(L)' 'MPRSAILVIDAQIGPMGGAYEGSSVIKTINKTISKVRESSGVVLFIQHCHSSYEPL' A
#
# COMPACT_ATOMS: atom_id res chain seq x y z
N MET A 1 -13.35 21.58 3.37
CA MET A 1 -13.62 20.13 3.54
C MET A 1 -12.31 19.43 3.88
N PRO A 2 -12.27 18.52 4.87
CA PRO A 2 -11.07 17.73 5.16
C PRO A 2 -10.69 16.94 3.91
N ARG A 3 -9.47 17.09 3.44
CA ARG A 3 -8.93 16.24 2.36
C ARG A 3 -8.35 14.99 3.00
N SER A 4 -9.07 13.89 2.89
CA SER A 4 -8.55 12.57 3.27
C SER A 4 -7.58 12.08 2.18
N ALA A 5 -6.47 11.49 2.62
CA ALA A 5 -5.50 10.84 1.76
C ALA A 5 -5.30 9.40 2.24
N ILE A 6 -4.95 8.51 1.31
CA ILE A 6 -4.47 7.16 1.66
C ILE A 6 -2.97 7.12 1.50
N LEU A 7 -2.33 6.49 2.49
CA LEU A 7 -0.92 6.15 2.46
C LEU A 7 -0.78 4.64 2.27
N VAL A 8 -0.04 4.24 1.23
CA VAL A 8 0.28 2.83 0.91
C VAL A 8 1.78 2.65 1.13
N ILE A 9 2.16 1.84 2.12
CA ILE A 9 3.55 1.67 2.55
C ILE A 9 4.01 0.25 2.21
N ASP A 10 5.15 0.14 1.52
CA ASP A 10 5.90 -1.10 1.28
C ASP A 10 5.09 -2.25 0.65
N ALA A 11 4.01 -1.91 -0.06
CA ALA A 11 3.24 -2.84 -0.88
C ALA A 11 3.96 -3.13 -2.21
N GLN A 12 5.18 -3.67 -2.13
CA GLN A 12 6.08 -3.94 -3.25
C GLN A 12 6.26 -5.43 -3.50
N ILE A 13 6.74 -5.76 -4.70
CA ILE A 13 7.24 -7.10 -5.04
C ILE A 13 8.42 -7.42 -4.10
N GLY A 14 8.38 -8.55 -3.41
CA GLY A 14 9.32 -8.90 -2.34
C GLY A 14 8.59 -9.06 -1.00
N PRO A 15 8.39 -7.98 -0.21
CA PRO A 15 7.68 -8.05 1.08
C PRO A 15 6.32 -8.76 0.99
N MET A 16 5.57 -8.49 -0.09
CA MET A 16 4.25 -9.09 -0.31
C MET A 16 4.30 -10.59 -0.65
N GLY A 17 5.45 -11.13 -1.06
CA GLY A 17 5.61 -12.54 -1.43
C GLY A 17 5.57 -13.49 -0.23
N GLY A 18 5.88 -13.02 0.98
CA GLY A 18 5.81 -13.79 2.23
C GLY A 18 4.71 -13.32 3.19
N ALA A 19 3.89 -12.35 2.78
CA ALA A 19 2.86 -11.78 3.63
C ALA A 19 1.71 -12.78 3.88
N TYR A 20 1.26 -12.87 5.13
CA TYR A 20 0.05 -13.60 5.48
C TYR A 20 -1.14 -13.06 4.68
N GLU A 21 -1.87 -13.94 4.00
CA GLU A 21 -3.01 -13.57 3.13
C GLU A 21 -2.64 -12.55 2.03
N GLY A 22 -1.39 -12.52 1.57
CA GLY A 22 -0.85 -11.48 0.68
C GLY A 22 -1.74 -11.16 -0.54
N SER A 23 -2.26 -12.18 -1.22
CA SER A 23 -3.17 -11.99 -2.37
C SER A 23 -4.47 -11.27 -1.99
N SER A 24 -5.07 -11.60 -0.84
CA SER A 24 -6.29 -10.98 -0.34
C SER A 24 -6.05 -9.54 0.09
N VAL A 25 -4.91 -9.30 0.74
CA VAL A 25 -4.45 -7.97 1.16
C VAL A 25 -4.24 -7.08 -0.06
N ILE A 26 -3.53 -7.54 -1.10
CA ILE A 26 -3.33 -6.79 -2.36
C ILE A 26 -4.67 -6.42 -3.00
N LYS A 27 -5.61 -7.38 -3.07
CA LYS A 27 -6.95 -7.14 -3.62
C LYS A 27 -7.70 -6.05 -2.84
N THR A 28 -7.57 -6.06 -1.52
CA THR A 28 -8.19 -5.06 -0.63
C THR A 28 -7.55 -3.68 -0.79
N ILE A 29 -6.21 -3.61 -0.88
CA ILE A 29 -5.48 -2.37 -1.16
C ILE A 29 -5.96 -1.77 -2.48
N ASN A 30 -5.98 -2.57 -3.55
CA ASN A 30 -6.42 -2.13 -4.88
C ASN A 30 -7.87 -1.62 -4.87
N LYS A 31 -8.79 -2.35 -4.21
CA LYS A 31 -10.19 -1.90 -4.06
C LYS A 31 -10.29 -0.56 -3.33
N THR A 32 -9.47 -0.35 -2.32
CA THR A 32 -9.48 0.88 -1.51
C THR A 32 -8.92 2.06 -2.32
N ILE A 33 -7.83 1.85 -3.05
CA ILE A 33 -7.25 2.85 -3.97
C ILE A 33 -8.28 3.26 -5.03
N SER A 34 -9.00 2.30 -5.63
CA SER A 34 -10.02 2.61 -6.64
C SER A 34 -11.11 3.53 -6.09
N LYS A 35 -11.66 3.23 -4.90
CA LYS A 35 -12.69 4.07 -4.26
C LYS A 35 -12.21 5.50 -3.99
N VAL A 36 -10.94 5.67 -3.61
CA VAL A 36 -10.37 7.00 -3.34
C VAL A 36 -10.11 7.76 -4.63
N ARG A 37 -9.68 7.07 -5.69
CA ARG A 37 -9.53 7.70 -7.01
C ARG A 37 -10.88 8.14 -7.58
N GLU A 38 -11.93 7.36 -7.40
CA GLU A 38 -13.31 7.71 -7.81
C GLU A 38 -13.80 9.01 -7.14
N SER A 39 -13.38 9.28 -5.89
CA SER A 39 -13.71 10.51 -5.17
C SER A 39 -12.71 11.65 -5.37
N SER A 40 -11.80 11.54 -6.34
CA SER A 40 -10.70 12.51 -6.57
C SER A 40 -9.80 12.72 -5.34
N GLY A 41 -9.73 11.73 -4.46
CA GLY A 41 -8.85 11.75 -3.30
C GLY A 41 -7.39 11.45 -3.66
N VAL A 42 -6.49 11.74 -2.72
CA VAL A 42 -5.04 11.58 -2.91
C VAL A 42 -4.61 10.21 -2.43
N VAL A 43 -3.77 9.54 -3.23
CA VAL A 43 -3.11 8.28 -2.87
C VAL A 43 -1.60 8.50 -2.92
N LEU A 44 -0.91 8.31 -1.80
CA LEU A 44 0.54 8.38 -1.68
C LEU A 44 1.12 6.98 -1.52
N PHE A 45 2.20 6.69 -2.25
CA PHE A 45 2.94 5.45 -2.14
C PHE A 45 4.30 5.72 -1.51
N ILE A 46 4.63 4.94 -0.48
CA ILE A 46 5.96 4.88 0.12
C ILE A 46 6.55 3.52 -0.22
N GLN A 47 7.80 3.54 -0.67
CA GLN A 47 8.53 2.35 -1.07
C GLN A 47 9.83 2.25 -0.30
N HIS A 48 10.10 1.08 0.24
CA HIS A 48 11.38 0.74 0.82
C HIS A 48 12.39 0.47 -0.31
N CYS A 49 13.54 1.13 -0.24
CA CYS A 49 14.60 1.05 -1.26
C CYS A 49 15.75 0.10 -0.89
N HIS A 50 15.88 -0.30 0.37
CA HIS A 50 16.97 -1.19 0.76
C HIS A 50 16.57 -2.65 0.56
N SER A 51 17.52 -3.46 0.09
CA SER A 51 17.37 -4.91 -0.04
C SER A 51 17.58 -5.67 1.28
N SER A 52 17.93 -4.96 2.36
CA SER A 52 18.30 -5.52 3.66
C SER A 52 17.78 -4.63 4.78
N TYR A 53 17.22 -5.24 5.81
CA TYR A 53 16.78 -4.60 7.05
C TYR A 53 17.50 -5.27 8.23
N GLU A 54 18.08 -4.46 9.12
CA GLU A 54 18.59 -4.90 10.42
C GLU A 54 17.39 -4.95 11.39
N PRO A 55 16.97 -6.12 11.89
CA PRO A 55 15.94 -6.19 12.91
C PRO A 55 16.41 -5.52 14.20
N LEU A 56 15.54 -4.70 14.80
CA LEU A 56 15.70 -4.19 16.17
C LEU A 56 15.72 -5.34 17.18
#